data_AF-V5BMH1-F1
#
_entry.id   AF-V5BMH1-F1
#
_cell.length_a   1.000
_cell.length_b   1.000
_cell.length_c   1.000
_cell.angle_alpha   90.00
_cell.angle_beta   90.00
_cell.angle_gamma   90.00
#
_symmetry.space_group_name_H-M   'P 1'
#
loop_
_entity.id
_entity.type
_entity.pdbx_description
1 polymer ?
#
loop_
_entity_poly.entity_id
_entity_poly.type
_entity_poly.pdbx_seq_one_letter_code
_entity_poly.pdbx_strand_id
1 'polypeptide(L)'
;MASMKNVLTSLVVGIPSPLPPPCKELDESVPHAPKRTPNLSPADRRQAIANALRYFNTADHEVLAEEFSRELDEYGHIYMYRLRPTQYEMRAYPITDYPAKSKYAAAMMMMIMNNLDNRVAMFPHELITYGGNGGVFNNWAQFCLTMKYLCEMTDHQTLALYSGHPLGLFPSHPDAPRAVITNGMMVPNYSTREQYDRLYAMGCTQYGQMTAGSFCYIGPQGIVHGTTITFRNAGRKYLGVEDLAGKVGFDQRSWRHEWCAGKGWCYLRCRCRCG
;
A
#
# COMPACT_ATOMS: atom_id res chain seq x y z
N MET A 1 -12.07 -5.49 28.98
CA MET A 1 -11.49 -5.24 27.65
C MET A 1 -12.55 -5.57 26.61
N ALA A 2 -12.91 -4.65 25.72
CA ALA A 2 -13.73 -5.02 24.58
C ALA A 2 -12.99 -6.11 23.78
N SER A 3 -13.68 -7.18 23.37
CA SER A 3 -13.08 -8.18 22.48
C SER A 3 -12.54 -7.48 21.24
N MET A 4 -11.36 -7.85 20.73
CA MET A 4 -10.77 -7.25 19.52
C MET A 4 -11.75 -7.29 18.33
N LYS A 5 -12.62 -8.31 18.29
CA LYS A 5 -13.74 -8.42 17.36
C LYS A 5 -14.67 -7.21 17.39
N ASN A 6 -14.94 -6.63 18.56
CA ASN A 6 -15.77 -5.43 18.73
C ASN A 6 -15.05 -4.15 18.29
N VAL A 7 -13.72 -4.16 18.19
CA VAL A 7 -12.95 -3.01 17.67
C VAL A 7 -12.93 -3.07 16.14
N LEU A 8 -12.75 -4.26 15.57
CA LEU A 8 -12.75 -4.45 14.12
C LEU A 8 -14.14 -4.37 13.46
N THR A 9 -15.24 -4.29 14.22
CA THR A 9 -16.58 -4.07 13.65
C THR A 9 -16.69 -2.75 12.88
N SER A 10 -15.84 -1.76 13.14
CA SER A 10 -15.84 -0.52 12.35
C SER A 10 -15.48 -0.74 10.88
N LEU A 11 -14.84 -1.87 10.52
CA LEU A 11 -14.53 -2.24 9.13
C LEU A 11 -15.79 -2.43 8.27
N VAL A 12 -16.94 -2.72 8.89
CA VAL A 12 -18.22 -2.92 8.20
C VAL A 12 -18.83 -1.58 7.74
N VAL A 13 -18.43 -0.46 8.33
CA VAL A 13 -19.08 0.85 8.16
C VAL A 13 -18.90 1.40 6.74
N GLY A 14 -17.71 1.23 6.15
CA GLY A 14 -17.36 1.93 4.91
C GLY A 14 -17.12 3.41 5.17
N ILE A 15 -17.81 4.28 4.43
CA ILE A 15 -17.75 5.74 4.65
C ILE A 15 -18.65 6.10 5.84
N PRO A 16 -18.11 6.59 6.98
CA PRO A 16 -18.92 6.89 8.15
C PRO A 16 -19.91 8.03 7.91
N SER A 17 -21.09 7.95 8.53
CA SER A 17 -22.10 9.02 8.54
C SER A 17 -22.61 9.21 9.98
N PRO A 18 -22.30 10.34 10.65
CA PRO A 18 -21.50 11.47 10.16
C PRO A 18 -20.02 11.11 9.94
N LEU A 19 -19.32 11.91 9.13
CA LEU A 19 -17.89 11.75 8.88
C LEU A 19 -17.07 11.93 10.17
N PRO A 20 -15.94 11.21 10.32
CA PRO A 20 -15.03 11.42 11.44
C PRO A 20 -14.44 12.84 11.39
N PRO A 21 -13.96 13.39 12.52
CA PRO A 21 -13.37 14.72 12.55
C PRO A 21 -12.22 14.89 11.54
N PRO A 22 -11.98 16.10 11.02
CA PRO A 22 -10.85 16.35 10.13
C PRO A 22 -9.53 16.00 10.81
N CYS A 23 -8.57 15.49 10.03
CA CYS A 23 -7.22 15.25 10.50
C CYS A 23 -6.53 16.60 10.76
N LYS A 24 -6.20 16.90 12.02
CA LYS A 24 -5.59 18.18 12.40
C LYS A 24 -4.08 18.20 12.21
N GLU A 25 -3.42 17.09 12.54
CA GLU A 25 -1.97 16.94 12.52
C GLU A 25 -1.62 15.54 12.01
N LEU A 26 -0.52 15.44 11.27
CA LEU A 26 0.04 14.16 10.85
C LEU A 26 0.77 13.51 12.02
N ASP A 27 0.65 12.19 12.09
CA ASP A 27 1.29 11.38 13.12
C ASP A 27 2.76 11.15 12.76
N GLU A 28 3.65 11.95 13.35
CA GLU A 28 5.10 11.91 13.11
C GLU A 28 5.80 10.63 13.61
N SER A 29 5.08 9.71 14.28
CA SER A 29 5.66 8.44 14.72
C SER A 29 5.98 7.48 13.57
N VAL A 30 5.46 7.75 12.37
CA VAL A 30 5.72 6.97 11.15
C VAL A 30 6.37 7.82 10.05
N PRO A 31 7.16 7.21 9.17
CA PRO A 31 7.64 7.90 7.97
C PRO A 31 6.48 8.27 7.04
N HIS A 32 6.55 9.46 6.47
CA HIS A 32 5.59 9.98 5.49
C HIS A 32 6.19 10.05 4.08
N ALA A 33 5.35 9.82 3.07
CA ALA A 33 5.78 9.88 1.67
C ALA A 33 6.22 11.30 1.28
N PRO A 34 7.22 11.44 0.39
CA PRO A 34 7.60 12.75 -0.12
C PRO A 34 6.44 13.39 -0.88
N LYS A 35 6.35 14.72 -0.81
CA LYS A 35 5.38 15.52 -1.56
C LYS A 35 5.41 15.16 -3.05
N ARG A 36 4.24 14.87 -3.63
CA ARG A 36 4.09 14.55 -5.05
C ARG A 36 4.06 15.84 -5.87
N THR A 37 4.52 15.76 -7.12
CA THR A 37 4.57 16.91 -8.04
C THR A 37 3.92 16.57 -9.39
N PRO A 38 2.59 16.34 -9.41
CA PRO A 38 1.88 15.93 -10.63
C PRO A 38 1.76 17.04 -11.69
N ASN A 39 2.07 18.30 -11.34
CA ASN A 39 1.95 19.47 -12.21
C ASN A 39 0.58 19.56 -12.91
N LEU A 40 -0.50 19.40 -12.13
CA LEU A 40 -1.87 19.40 -12.66
C LEU A 40 -2.23 20.76 -13.27
N SER A 41 -2.85 20.73 -14.44
CA SER A 41 -3.51 21.91 -15.00
C SER A 41 -4.66 22.37 -14.11
N PRO A 42 -5.15 23.63 -14.20
CA PRO A 42 -6.31 24.08 -13.44
C PRO A 42 -7.56 23.21 -13.66
N ALA A 43 -7.73 22.67 -14.87
CA ALA A 43 -8.81 21.75 -15.20
C ALA A 43 -8.62 20.38 -14.53
N ASP A 44 -7.40 19.82 -14.57
CA ASP A 44 -7.09 18.53 -13.93
C ASP A 44 -7.18 18.62 -12.41
N ARG A 45 -6.74 19.73 -11.81
CA ARG A 45 -6.86 19.97 -10.37
C ARG A 45 -8.33 19.99 -9.94
N ARG A 46 -9.19 20.67 -10.71
CA ARG A 46 -10.64 20.68 -10.45
C ARG A 46 -11.24 19.28 -10.60
N GLN A 47 -10.83 18.54 -11.63
CA GLN A 47 -11.30 17.17 -11.86
C GLN A 47 -10.81 16.20 -10.78
N ALA A 48 -9.59 16.38 -10.26
CA ALA A 48 -9.05 15.57 -9.16
C ALA A 48 -9.93 15.70 -7.90
N ILE A 49 -10.31 16.93 -7.54
CA ILE A 49 -11.22 17.18 -6.41
C ILE A 49 -12.59 16.56 -6.69
N ALA A 50 -13.16 16.75 -7.88
CA ALA A 50 -14.44 16.13 -8.25
C ALA A 50 -14.39 14.58 -8.19
N ASN A 51 -13.30 13.99 -8.65
CA ASN A 51 -13.06 12.55 -8.58
C ASN A 51 -12.94 12.06 -7.13
N ALA A 52 -12.40 12.87 -6.22
CA ALA A 52 -12.30 12.56 -4.81
C ALA A 52 -13.67 12.64 -4.11
N LEU A 53 -14.47 13.67 -4.44
CA LEU A 53 -15.80 13.89 -3.87
C LEU A 53 -16.83 12.82 -4.22
N ARG A 54 -16.61 12.04 -5.29
CA ARG A 54 -17.53 10.95 -5.71
C ARG A 54 -17.78 9.89 -4.64
N TYR A 55 -16.89 9.78 -3.65
CA TYR A 55 -17.00 8.81 -2.56
C TYR A 55 -17.88 9.28 -1.40
N PHE A 56 -18.29 10.55 -1.40
CA PHE A 56 -18.92 11.20 -0.26
C PHE A 56 -20.33 11.69 -0.59
N ASN A 57 -21.16 11.81 0.44
CA ASN A 57 -22.48 12.42 0.32
C ASN A 57 -22.35 13.88 -0.09
N THR A 58 -23.27 14.36 -0.94
CA THR A 58 -23.27 15.74 -1.44
C THR A 58 -23.36 16.78 -0.34
N ALA A 59 -23.98 16.44 0.80
CA ALA A 59 -24.03 17.28 1.98
C ALA A 59 -22.65 17.64 2.56
N ASP A 60 -21.64 16.79 2.34
CA ASP A 60 -20.28 17.00 2.84
C ASP A 60 -19.36 17.67 1.80
N HIS A 61 -19.83 17.87 0.56
CA HIS A 61 -18.97 18.31 -0.55
C HIS A 61 -18.36 19.68 -0.35
N GLU A 62 -19.07 20.62 0.27
CA GLU A 62 -18.57 21.98 0.49
C GLU A 62 -17.31 21.98 1.38
N VAL A 63 -17.35 21.26 2.49
CA VAL A 63 -16.22 21.16 3.43
C VAL A 63 -15.09 20.31 2.85
N LEU A 64 -15.44 19.17 2.23
CA LEU A 64 -14.45 18.25 1.70
C LEU A 64 -13.73 18.78 0.45
N ALA A 65 -14.37 19.62 -0.36
CA ALA A 65 -13.74 20.22 -1.53
C ALA A 65 -12.54 21.08 -1.11
N GLU A 66 -12.70 21.89 -0.06
CA GLU A 66 -11.63 22.71 0.50
C GLU A 66 -10.57 21.85 1.19
N GLU A 67 -10.98 20.83 1.96
CA GLU A 67 -10.06 19.89 2.61
C GLU A 67 -9.16 19.16 1.58
N PHE A 68 -9.74 18.63 0.51
CA PHE A 68 -8.99 17.96 -0.56
C PHE A 68 -8.18 18.91 -1.42
N SER A 69 -8.63 20.16 -1.59
CA SER A 69 -7.85 21.22 -2.22
C SER A 69 -6.56 21.47 -1.43
N ARG A 70 -6.64 21.56 -0.09
CA ARG A 70 -5.45 21.70 0.77
C ARG A 70 -4.53 20.49 0.71
N GLU A 71 -5.07 19.26 0.74
CA GLU A 71 -4.24 18.06 0.61
C GLU A 71 -3.44 18.04 -0.71
N LEU A 72 -4.04 18.49 -1.83
CA LEU A 72 -3.31 18.63 -3.09
C LEU A 72 -2.15 19.63 -3.00
N ASP A 73 -2.35 20.75 -2.31
CA ASP A 73 -1.32 21.79 -2.21
C ASP A 73 -0.20 21.37 -1.25
N GLU A 74 -0.53 20.69 -0.15
CA GLU A 74 0.42 20.25 0.88
C GLU A 74 1.20 19.01 0.43
N TYR A 75 0.50 17.96 -0.01
CA TYR A 75 1.08 16.64 -0.26
C TYR A 75 1.20 16.29 -1.75
N GLY A 76 0.59 17.10 -2.64
CA GLY A 76 0.52 16.81 -4.06
C GLY A 76 -0.44 15.68 -4.43
N HIS A 77 -1.27 15.23 -3.48
CA HIS A 77 -2.17 14.10 -3.62
C HIS A 77 -3.30 14.16 -2.58
N ILE A 78 -4.46 13.59 -2.90
CA ILE A 78 -5.62 13.52 -1.99
C ILE A 78 -5.65 12.13 -1.34
N TYR A 79 -5.10 12.01 -0.14
CA TYR A 79 -5.09 10.75 0.62
C TYR A 79 -6.38 10.55 1.42
N MET A 80 -7.11 11.63 1.71
CA MET A 80 -8.29 11.67 2.57
C MET A 80 -7.94 11.25 4.00
N TYR A 81 -6.95 11.88 4.62
CA TYR A 81 -6.43 11.47 5.94
C TYR A 81 -7.50 11.42 7.02
N ARG A 82 -8.56 12.22 6.90
CA ARG A 82 -9.77 12.16 7.74
C ARG A 82 -10.31 10.74 7.91
N LEU A 83 -10.29 9.92 6.87
CA LEU A 83 -10.87 8.58 6.89
C LEU A 83 -9.93 7.49 7.39
N ARG A 84 -8.66 7.81 7.69
CA ARG A 84 -7.72 6.82 8.22
C ARG A 84 -8.23 6.31 9.58
N PRO A 85 -8.38 4.99 9.77
CA PRO A 85 -8.74 4.44 11.07
C PRO A 85 -7.64 4.71 12.12
N THR A 86 -8.03 5.21 13.28
CA THR A 86 -7.14 5.52 14.41
C THR A 86 -7.53 4.80 15.71
N GLN A 87 -8.69 4.17 15.73
CA GLN A 87 -9.24 3.43 16.86
C GLN A 87 -8.57 2.05 17.09
N TYR A 88 -7.74 1.60 16.16
CA TYR A 88 -6.94 0.38 16.27
C TYR A 88 -5.60 0.54 15.54
N GLU A 89 -4.63 -0.28 15.92
CA GLU A 89 -3.38 -0.40 15.17
C GLU A 89 -3.65 -1.06 13.82
N MET A 90 -3.18 -0.45 12.74
CA MET A 90 -3.22 -1.06 11.42
C MET A 90 -2.21 -2.21 11.38
N ARG A 91 -2.71 -3.45 11.39
CA ARG A 91 -1.91 -4.69 11.29
C ARG A 91 -2.79 -5.88 10.96
N ALA A 92 -2.20 -7.02 10.64
CA ALA A 92 -2.93 -8.28 10.61
C ALA A 92 -3.44 -8.67 12.01
N TYR A 93 -4.68 -9.17 12.05
CA TYR A 93 -5.30 -9.79 13.22
C TYR A 93 -5.64 -11.26 12.91
N PRO A 94 -5.91 -12.10 13.93
CA PRO A 94 -6.46 -13.43 13.70
C PRO A 94 -7.72 -13.38 12.82
N ILE A 95 -7.84 -14.32 11.89
CA ILE A 95 -8.93 -14.35 10.90
C ILE A 95 -10.33 -14.35 11.55
N THR A 96 -10.46 -14.90 12.75
CA THR A 96 -11.70 -14.99 13.53
C THR A 96 -12.19 -13.65 14.09
N ASP A 97 -11.32 -12.65 14.12
CA ASP A 97 -11.64 -11.32 14.67
C ASP A 97 -12.29 -10.42 13.60
N TYR A 98 -12.19 -10.78 12.32
CA TYR A 98 -12.79 -10.03 11.23
C TYR A 98 -14.30 -10.29 11.12
N PRO A 99 -15.14 -9.24 10.97
CA PRO A 99 -16.59 -9.36 10.88
C PRO A 99 -17.07 -9.70 9.45
N ALA A 100 -16.46 -10.70 8.81
CA ALA A 100 -16.80 -11.13 7.46
C ALA A 100 -17.83 -12.27 7.44
N LYS A 101 -18.71 -12.27 6.44
CA LYS A 101 -19.53 -13.47 6.14
C LYS A 101 -18.70 -14.59 5.49
N SER A 102 -17.77 -14.22 4.61
CA SER A 102 -16.84 -15.16 3.96
C SER A 102 -15.49 -15.19 4.67
N LYS A 103 -15.01 -16.38 5.02
CA LYS A 103 -13.65 -16.57 5.57
C LYS A 103 -12.56 -16.18 4.56
N TYR A 104 -12.81 -16.32 3.25
CA TYR A 104 -11.85 -15.94 2.22
C TYR A 104 -11.72 -14.42 2.13
N ALA A 105 -12.84 -13.70 2.30
CA ALA A 105 -12.81 -12.24 2.40
C ALA A 105 -12.11 -11.78 3.70
N ALA A 106 -12.33 -12.47 4.83
CA ALA A 106 -11.60 -12.22 6.08
C ALA A 106 -10.07 -12.39 5.91
N ALA A 107 -9.64 -13.45 5.22
CA ALA A 107 -8.22 -13.64 4.92
C ALA A 107 -7.67 -12.48 4.06
N MET A 108 -8.42 -12.00 3.07
CA MET A 108 -8.01 -10.86 2.25
C MET A 108 -7.88 -9.57 3.08
N MET A 109 -8.83 -9.31 3.97
CA MET A 109 -8.76 -8.17 4.91
C MET A 109 -7.53 -8.22 5.81
N MET A 110 -7.19 -9.40 6.33
CA MET A 110 -5.96 -9.62 7.10
C MET A 110 -4.72 -9.23 6.30
N MET A 111 -4.65 -9.65 5.03
CA MET A 111 -3.50 -9.37 4.18
C MET A 111 -3.42 -7.89 3.75
N ILE A 112 -4.56 -7.23 3.50
CA ILE A 112 -4.63 -5.78 3.25
C ILE A 112 -4.05 -5.01 4.44
N MET A 113 -4.51 -5.31 5.65
CA MET A 113 -4.03 -4.62 6.86
C MET A 113 -2.56 -4.90 7.15
N ASN A 114 -2.04 -6.08 6.82
CA ASN A 114 -0.62 -6.37 6.89
C ASN A 114 0.21 -5.48 5.95
N ASN A 115 -0.25 -5.26 4.71
CA ASN A 115 0.43 -4.38 3.76
C ASN A 115 0.46 -2.91 4.20
N LEU A 116 -0.42 -2.51 5.13
CA LEU A 116 -0.52 -1.17 5.70
C LEU A 116 0.00 -1.09 7.15
N ASP A 117 0.61 -2.16 7.66
CA ASP A 117 1.17 -2.18 9.02
C ASP A 117 2.38 -1.25 9.10
N ASN A 118 2.46 -0.43 10.16
CA ASN A 118 3.56 0.52 10.37
C ASN A 118 4.94 -0.18 10.42
N ARG A 119 4.98 -1.47 10.77
CA ARG A 119 6.21 -2.29 10.82
C ARG A 119 6.58 -2.88 9.46
N VAL A 120 5.68 -2.82 8.48
CA VAL A 120 5.80 -3.48 7.17
C VAL A 120 5.85 -2.47 6.03
N ALA A 121 4.96 -1.48 6.06
CA ALA A 121 4.80 -0.48 5.02
C ALA A 121 5.86 0.61 5.11
N MET A 122 6.31 1.09 3.94
CA MET A 122 7.29 2.17 3.83
C MET A 122 6.68 3.53 4.20
N PHE A 123 5.46 3.82 3.78
CA PHE A 123 4.70 5.01 4.15
C PHE A 123 3.24 4.60 4.45
N PRO A 124 2.96 4.10 5.67
CA PRO A 124 1.68 3.46 6.00
C PRO A 124 0.48 4.41 5.87
N HIS A 125 0.66 5.68 6.25
CA HIS A 125 -0.43 6.67 6.23
C HIS A 125 -0.77 7.17 4.82
N GLU A 126 0.17 7.06 3.88
CA GLU A 126 -0.03 7.32 2.44
C GLU A 126 -0.33 6.05 1.64
N LEU A 127 -0.64 4.95 2.34
CA LEU A 127 -1.03 3.66 1.78
C LEU A 127 0.03 3.02 0.87
N ILE A 128 1.32 3.31 1.10
CA ILE A 128 2.44 2.81 0.29
C ILE A 128 3.23 1.76 1.06
N THR A 129 3.27 0.54 0.51
CA THR A 129 3.95 -0.59 1.15
C THR A 129 5.46 -0.58 0.87
N TYR A 130 5.90 -0.40 -0.38
CA TYR A 130 7.33 -0.39 -0.72
C TYR A 130 7.59 0.24 -2.10
N GLY A 131 8.87 0.40 -2.45
CA GLY A 131 9.28 0.95 -3.76
C GLY A 131 9.03 2.45 -3.91
N GLY A 132 8.78 3.18 -2.82
CA GLY A 132 8.56 4.63 -2.79
C GLY A 132 7.18 5.09 -3.26
N ASN A 133 6.52 4.34 -4.14
CA ASN A 133 5.15 4.63 -4.62
C ASN A 133 4.30 3.37 -4.87
N GLY A 134 4.76 2.18 -4.46
CA GLY A 134 3.98 0.95 -4.54
C GLY A 134 2.84 0.97 -3.53
N GLY A 135 1.66 1.42 -3.97
CA GLY A 135 0.47 1.66 -3.17
C GLY A 135 -0.45 0.44 -3.04
N VAL A 136 -1.19 0.41 -1.94
CA VAL A 136 -2.30 -0.52 -1.67
C VAL A 136 -3.61 0.04 -2.22
N PHE A 137 -3.91 1.29 -1.89
CA PHE A 137 -5.04 2.06 -2.40
C PHE A 137 -4.59 3.50 -2.69
N ASN A 138 -5.32 4.20 -3.54
CA ASN A 138 -5.00 5.59 -3.88
C ASN A 138 -5.39 6.55 -2.74
N ASN A 139 -6.42 6.22 -1.94
CA ASN A 139 -6.87 7.02 -0.81
C ASN A 139 -7.63 6.18 0.23
N TRP A 140 -7.87 6.75 1.41
CA TRP A 140 -8.51 6.05 2.54
C TRP A 140 -10.00 5.73 2.32
N ALA A 141 -10.72 6.47 1.47
CA ALA A 141 -12.10 6.10 1.12
C ALA A 141 -12.15 4.73 0.41
N GLN A 142 -11.18 4.44 -0.46
CA GLN A 142 -11.06 3.16 -1.15
C GLN A 142 -10.77 2.02 -0.17
N PHE A 143 -9.89 2.24 0.81
CA PHE A 143 -9.67 1.29 1.90
C PHE A 143 -11.00 1.02 2.63
N CYS A 144 -11.67 2.05 3.13
CA CYS A 144 -12.89 1.90 3.93
C CYS A 144 -13.99 1.15 3.16
N LEU A 145 -14.24 1.51 1.90
CA LEU A 145 -15.24 0.83 1.06
C LEU A 145 -14.84 -0.61 0.73
N THR A 146 -13.56 -0.87 0.46
CA THR A 146 -13.08 -2.23 0.22
C THR A 146 -13.31 -3.12 1.45
N MET A 147 -12.96 -2.63 2.64
CA MET A 147 -13.20 -3.37 3.89
C MET A 147 -14.69 -3.62 4.14
N LYS A 148 -15.56 -2.63 3.88
CA LYS A 148 -17.03 -2.80 3.93
C LYS A 148 -17.48 -3.92 2.99
N TYR A 149 -17.07 -3.88 1.73
CA TYR A 149 -17.46 -4.89 0.75
C TYR A 149 -16.97 -6.29 1.13
N LEU A 150 -15.73 -6.41 1.61
CA LEU A 150 -15.19 -7.69 2.07
C LEU A 150 -15.90 -8.22 3.32
N CYS A 151 -16.39 -7.35 4.21
CA CYS A 151 -17.20 -7.76 5.35
C CYS A 151 -18.57 -8.33 4.92
N GLU A 152 -19.26 -7.64 3.99
CA GLU A 152 -20.65 -7.97 3.63
C GLU A 152 -20.81 -9.03 2.53
N MET A 153 -19.77 -9.25 1.72
CA MET A 153 -19.82 -10.17 0.58
C MET A 153 -20.01 -11.63 0.99
N THR A 154 -20.64 -12.39 0.11
CA THR A 154 -20.76 -13.85 0.21
C THR A 154 -19.73 -14.56 -0.68
N ASP A 155 -19.64 -15.88 -0.57
CA ASP A 155 -18.83 -16.70 -1.48
C ASP A 155 -19.38 -16.77 -2.92
N HIS A 156 -20.52 -16.14 -3.20
CA HIS A 156 -21.13 -16.07 -4.54
C HIS A 156 -20.96 -14.68 -5.18
N GLN A 157 -19.99 -13.91 -4.70
CA GLN A 157 -19.69 -12.58 -5.21
C GLN A 157 -18.19 -12.42 -5.45
N THR A 158 -17.86 -11.48 -6.33
CA THR A 158 -16.51 -11.04 -6.64
C THR A 158 -16.44 -9.52 -6.58
N LEU A 159 -15.48 -9.00 -5.80
CA LEU A 159 -15.16 -7.59 -5.73
C LEU A 159 -14.27 -7.19 -6.92
N ALA A 160 -14.69 -6.22 -7.71
CA ALA A 160 -13.87 -5.66 -8.79
C ALA A 160 -13.10 -4.41 -8.30
N LEU A 161 -11.77 -4.48 -8.32
CA LEU A 161 -10.87 -3.40 -7.89
C LEU A 161 -10.14 -2.79 -9.10
N TYR A 162 -10.41 -1.50 -9.32
CA TYR A 162 -9.89 -0.69 -10.43
C TYR A 162 -8.82 0.26 -9.91
N SER A 163 -7.56 -0.18 -9.92
CA SER A 163 -6.42 0.59 -9.41
C SER A 163 -6.68 1.18 -8.02
N GLY A 164 -7.14 0.33 -7.11
CA GLY A 164 -7.56 0.70 -5.75
C GLY A 164 -9.04 1.03 -5.61
N HIS A 165 -9.71 1.57 -6.63
CA HIS A 165 -11.13 1.89 -6.57
C HIS A 165 -12.00 0.63 -6.47
N PRO A 166 -12.79 0.42 -5.40
CA PRO A 166 -13.71 -0.71 -5.32
C PRO A 166 -14.98 -0.40 -6.11
N LEU A 167 -15.04 -0.88 -7.35
CA LEU A 167 -16.17 -0.63 -8.26
C LEU A 167 -17.48 -1.21 -7.69
N GLY A 168 -17.40 -2.38 -7.06
CA GLY A 168 -18.53 -3.02 -6.42
C GLY A 168 -18.44 -4.53 -6.37
N LEU A 169 -19.45 -5.13 -5.73
CA LEU A 169 -19.63 -6.58 -5.65
C LEU A 169 -20.54 -7.05 -6.79
N PHE A 170 -20.07 -7.99 -7.59
CA PHE A 170 -20.81 -8.59 -8.70
C PHE A 170 -21.09 -10.07 -8.42
N PRO A 171 -22.26 -10.61 -8.81
CA PRO A 171 -22.55 -12.03 -8.68
C PRO A 171 -21.52 -12.91 -9.40
N SER A 172 -21.13 -14.01 -8.76
CA SER A 172 -20.24 -15.03 -9.30
C SER A 172 -20.57 -16.40 -8.66
N HIS A 173 -19.59 -17.29 -8.52
CA HIS A 173 -19.77 -18.63 -7.95
C HIS A 173 -18.67 -18.95 -6.91
N PRO A 174 -18.84 -19.96 -6.04
CA PRO A 174 -17.89 -20.28 -4.97
C PRO A 174 -16.43 -20.47 -5.42
N ASP A 175 -16.21 -21.08 -6.59
CA ASP A 175 -14.85 -21.30 -7.13
C ASP A 175 -14.23 -20.06 -7.79
N ALA A 176 -15.00 -18.98 -7.98
CA ALA A 176 -14.49 -17.74 -8.54
C ALA A 176 -13.56 -17.01 -7.54
N PRO A 177 -12.66 -16.14 -8.01
CA PRO A 177 -11.91 -15.25 -7.13
C PRO A 177 -12.85 -14.35 -6.32
N ARG A 178 -12.56 -14.15 -5.04
CA ARG A 178 -13.31 -13.18 -4.21
C ARG A 178 -13.01 -11.73 -4.59
N ALA A 179 -11.84 -11.46 -5.17
CA ALA A 179 -11.53 -10.17 -5.77
C ALA A 179 -10.75 -10.32 -7.07
N VAL A 180 -10.99 -9.43 -8.02
CA VAL A 180 -10.18 -9.25 -9.22
C VAL A 180 -9.56 -7.86 -9.14
N ILE A 181 -8.24 -7.80 -9.15
CA ILE A 181 -7.47 -6.58 -8.88
C ILE A 181 -6.70 -6.19 -10.14
N THR A 182 -6.90 -4.95 -10.57
CA THR A 182 -6.07 -4.31 -11.59
C THR A 182 -5.37 -3.11 -10.97
N ASN A 183 -4.11 -2.86 -11.31
CA ASN A 183 -3.35 -1.71 -10.83
C ASN A 183 -2.52 -1.14 -11.97
N GLY A 184 -2.69 0.14 -12.29
CA GLY A 184 -1.86 0.80 -13.30
C GLY A 184 -2.13 0.33 -14.73
N MET A 185 -3.25 -0.34 -15.00
CA MET A 185 -3.61 -0.78 -16.34
C MET A 185 -3.90 0.44 -17.22
N MET A 186 -3.15 0.58 -18.30
CA MET A 186 -3.17 1.75 -19.18
C MET A 186 -3.27 1.33 -20.64
N VAL A 187 -3.88 2.19 -21.46
CA VAL A 187 -3.72 2.11 -22.92
C VAL A 187 -2.25 2.36 -23.23
N PRO A 188 -1.55 1.49 -23.99
CA PRO A 188 -0.09 1.51 -24.10
C PRO A 188 0.51 2.87 -24.47
N ASN A 189 -0.10 3.59 -25.42
CA ASN A 189 0.36 4.91 -25.87
C ASN A 189 0.32 6.00 -24.78
N TYR A 190 -0.37 5.75 -23.67
CA TYR A 190 -0.50 6.67 -22.53
C TYR A 190 0.17 6.15 -21.26
N SER A 191 0.92 5.05 -21.33
CA SER A 191 1.59 4.43 -20.18
C SER A 191 2.94 5.09 -19.86
N THR A 192 2.98 6.42 -19.78
CA THR A 192 4.18 7.18 -19.41
C THR A 192 4.19 7.53 -17.92
N ARG A 193 5.37 7.92 -17.40
CA ARG A 193 5.51 8.31 -15.99
C ARG A 193 4.74 9.59 -15.66
N GLU A 194 4.73 10.53 -16.60
CA GLU A 194 4.02 11.80 -16.48
C GLU A 194 2.50 11.57 -16.41
N GLN A 195 1.98 10.64 -17.22
CA GLN A 195 0.57 10.24 -17.14
C GLN A 195 0.25 9.52 -15.84
N TYR A 196 1.16 8.69 -15.34
CA TYR A 196 1.01 8.09 -14.01
C TYR A 196 0.90 9.18 -12.93
N ASP A 197 1.84 10.13 -12.87
CA ASP A 197 1.84 11.16 -11.83
C ASP A 197 0.55 12.00 -11.89
N ARG A 198 0.13 12.40 -13.10
CA ARG A 198 -1.13 13.10 -13.34
C ARG A 198 -2.35 12.29 -12.89
N LEU A 199 -2.49 11.05 -13.37
CA LEU A 199 -3.68 10.22 -13.12
C LEU A 199 -3.73 9.65 -11.70
N TYR A 200 -2.58 9.50 -11.04
CA TYR A 200 -2.50 9.14 -9.62
C TYR A 200 -3.12 10.27 -8.77
N ALA A 201 -2.66 11.51 -8.97
CA ALA A 201 -3.21 12.68 -8.26
C ALA A 201 -4.68 12.95 -8.60
N MET A 202 -5.12 12.63 -9.81
CA MET A 202 -6.54 12.69 -10.20
C MET A 202 -7.40 11.55 -9.63
N GLY A 203 -6.82 10.56 -8.95
CA GLY A 203 -7.56 9.42 -8.39
C GLY A 203 -8.05 8.40 -9.43
N CYS A 204 -7.44 8.37 -10.62
CA CYS A 204 -7.81 7.50 -11.73
C CYS A 204 -6.96 6.23 -11.81
N THR A 205 -5.76 6.22 -11.24
CA THR A 205 -4.87 5.05 -11.26
C THR A 205 -3.97 4.99 -10.01
N GLN A 206 -3.25 3.89 -9.85
CA GLN A 206 -2.18 3.75 -8.86
C GLN A 206 -1.12 2.76 -9.35
N TYR A 207 0.09 2.86 -8.80
CA TYR A 207 1.14 1.88 -9.04
C TYR A 207 1.13 0.86 -7.90
N GLY A 208 0.74 -0.38 -8.21
CA GLY A 208 0.61 -1.44 -7.20
C GLY A 208 1.88 -2.24 -6.93
N GLN A 209 2.99 -1.95 -7.61
CA GLN A 209 4.16 -2.86 -7.62
C GLN A 209 3.71 -4.30 -7.96
N MET A 210 4.46 -5.30 -7.51
CA MET A 210 4.06 -6.70 -7.52
C MET A 210 3.10 -7.03 -6.38
N THR A 211 3.50 -6.80 -5.12
CA THR A 211 2.80 -7.32 -3.93
C THR A 211 2.12 -6.25 -3.07
N ALA A 212 2.30 -4.96 -3.40
CA ALA A 212 1.69 -3.87 -2.63
C ALA A 212 0.18 -3.77 -2.96
N GLY A 213 -0.13 -3.61 -4.23
CA GLY A 213 -1.50 -3.52 -4.74
C GLY A 213 -2.22 -4.86 -4.86
N SER A 214 -1.53 -6.00 -4.68
CA SER A 214 -2.14 -7.34 -4.66
C SER A 214 -2.30 -7.90 -3.24
N PHE A 215 -1.99 -7.10 -2.22
CA PHE A 215 -2.23 -7.43 -0.81
C PHE A 215 -1.48 -8.68 -0.33
N CYS A 216 -0.19 -8.83 -0.64
CA CYS A 216 0.56 -10.02 -0.21
C CYS A 216 2.04 -9.77 0.10
N TYR A 217 2.42 -8.55 0.48
CA TYR A 217 3.78 -8.25 0.87
C TYR A 217 4.06 -8.74 2.29
N ILE A 218 5.15 -9.46 2.50
CA ILE A 218 5.49 -10.12 3.78
C ILE A 218 6.83 -9.65 4.36
N GLY A 219 7.25 -8.44 4.00
CA GLY A 219 8.52 -7.86 4.43
C GLY A 219 9.73 -8.31 3.60
N PRO A 220 10.95 -8.02 4.08
CA PRO A 220 12.18 -8.15 3.30
C PRO A 220 12.65 -9.60 3.13
N GLN A 221 12.03 -10.58 3.78
CA GLN A 221 12.44 -11.99 3.66
C GLN A 221 12.44 -12.50 2.22
N GLY A 222 11.54 -11.99 1.36
CA GLY A 222 11.48 -12.37 -0.05
C GLY A 222 12.75 -11.96 -0.82
N ILE A 223 13.25 -10.73 -0.59
CA ILE A 223 14.48 -10.27 -1.25
C ILE A 223 15.72 -10.97 -0.69
N VAL A 224 15.75 -11.29 0.60
CA VAL A 224 16.84 -12.07 1.22
C VAL A 224 16.92 -13.45 0.57
N HIS A 225 15.80 -14.17 0.50
CA HIS A 225 15.73 -15.49 -0.12
C HIS A 225 16.11 -15.48 -1.60
N GLY A 226 15.61 -14.52 -2.39
CA GLY A 226 15.97 -14.38 -3.80
C GLY A 226 17.46 -14.10 -4.01
N THR A 227 18.05 -13.26 -3.16
CA THR A 227 19.49 -12.94 -3.19
C THR A 227 20.33 -14.17 -2.84
N THR A 228 19.91 -14.95 -1.84
CA THR A 228 20.54 -16.24 -1.51
C THR A 228 20.55 -17.19 -2.70
N ILE A 229 19.41 -17.36 -3.38
CA ILE A 229 19.32 -18.20 -4.59
C ILE A 229 20.23 -17.68 -5.70
N THR A 230 20.30 -16.35 -5.87
CA THR A 230 21.13 -15.72 -6.89
C THR A 230 22.61 -16.01 -6.66
N PHE A 231 23.11 -15.78 -5.44
CA PHE A 231 24.50 -16.05 -5.12
C PHE A 231 24.83 -17.55 -5.21
N ARG A 232 23.95 -18.43 -4.74
CA ARG A 232 24.12 -19.89 -4.86
C ARG A 232 24.24 -20.32 -6.32
N ASN A 233 23.34 -19.85 -7.19
CA ASN A 233 23.39 -20.18 -8.61
C ASN A 233 24.58 -19.54 -9.33
N ALA A 234 24.98 -18.33 -8.95
CA ALA A 234 26.20 -17.70 -9.46
C ALA A 234 27.45 -18.52 -9.08
N GLY A 235 27.51 -19.02 -7.84
CA GLY A 235 28.55 -19.94 -7.38
C GLY A 235 28.62 -21.21 -8.23
N ARG A 236 27.48 -21.86 -8.46
CA ARG A 236 27.39 -23.07 -9.29
C ARG A 236 27.79 -22.79 -10.75
N LYS A 237 27.23 -21.74 -11.34
CA LYS A 237 27.37 -21.45 -12.78
C LYS A 237 28.72 -20.87 -13.15
N TYR A 238 29.26 -19.97 -12.34
CA TYR A 238 30.47 -19.20 -12.69
C TYR A 238 31.73 -19.66 -11.95
N LEU A 239 31.59 -20.28 -10.78
CA LEU A 239 32.72 -20.80 -10.01
C LEU A 239 32.78 -22.33 -9.96
N GLY A 240 31.75 -23.02 -10.44
CA GLY A 240 31.67 -24.48 -10.42
C GLY A 240 31.60 -25.08 -9.02
N VAL A 241 31.15 -24.31 -8.01
CA VAL A 241 31.12 -24.75 -6.61
C VAL A 241 29.70 -24.84 -6.07
N GLU A 242 29.48 -25.86 -5.23
CA GLU A 242 28.27 -26.02 -4.44
C GLU A 242 28.35 -25.34 -3.06
N ASP A 243 29.54 -24.92 -2.62
CA ASP A 243 29.77 -24.21 -1.37
C ASP A 243 30.51 -22.89 -1.63
N LEU A 244 30.00 -21.81 -1.04
CA LEU A 244 30.56 -20.47 -1.15
C LEU A 244 31.50 -20.13 0.02
N ALA A 245 31.76 -21.07 0.95
CA ALA A 245 32.76 -20.89 1.99
C ALA A 245 34.12 -20.46 1.39
N GLY A 246 34.68 -19.36 1.92
CA GLY A 246 35.94 -18.78 1.44
C GLY A 246 35.84 -18.00 0.12
N LYS A 247 34.66 -17.85 -0.49
CA LYS A 247 34.44 -17.00 -1.66
C LYS A 247 34.10 -15.57 -1.23
N VAL A 248 34.56 -14.58 -2.01
CA VAL A 248 34.31 -13.17 -1.76
C VAL A 248 33.32 -12.65 -2.79
N GLY A 249 32.18 -12.12 -2.32
CA GLY A 249 31.25 -11.36 -3.13
C GLY A 249 31.50 -9.86 -2.98
N PHE A 250 31.55 -9.14 -4.11
CA PHE A 250 31.66 -7.68 -4.12
C PHE A 250 30.39 -7.07 -4.70
N ASP A 251 29.71 -6.20 -3.94
CA ASP A 251 28.53 -5.45 -4.38
C ASP A 251 28.59 -3.98 -3.88
N GLN A 252 28.10 -3.06 -4.72
CA GLN A 252 28.18 -1.61 -4.54
C GLN A 252 27.37 -1.06 -3.36
N ARG A 253 26.38 -1.80 -2.83
CA ARG A 253 25.59 -1.33 -1.67
C ARG A 253 26.29 -1.52 -0.32
N SER A 254 27.37 -2.28 -0.26
CA SER A 254 28.16 -2.51 0.96
C SER A 254 28.95 -1.27 1.42
N TRP A 255 28.98 -0.19 0.63
CA TRP A 255 29.86 0.98 0.84
C TRP A 255 29.16 2.28 1.27
N ARG A 256 27.82 2.31 1.39
CA ARG A 256 27.05 3.57 1.53
C ARG A 256 26.75 4.04 2.97
N HIS A 257 27.36 3.45 4.00
CA HIS A 257 27.18 3.94 5.38
C HIS A 257 28.43 4.47 6.10
N GLU A 258 29.60 4.53 5.45
CA GLU A 258 30.80 5.13 6.06
C GLU A 258 31.69 5.84 5.03
N TRP A 259 31.22 6.90 4.37
CA TRP A 259 32.12 7.79 3.61
C TRP A 259 31.71 9.26 3.71
N CYS A 260 31.94 9.83 4.89
CA CYS A 260 32.35 11.22 5.06
C CYS A 260 33.59 11.24 5.97
N ALA A 261 34.77 11.22 5.34
CA ALA A 261 36.07 11.73 5.80
C ALA A 261 37.24 10.75 5.58
N GLY A 262 38.10 11.10 4.62
CA GLY A 262 39.57 11.07 4.78
C GLY A 262 40.29 9.72 4.92
N LYS A 263 41.02 9.35 3.84
CA LYS A 263 42.29 8.59 3.81
C LYS A 263 42.43 7.36 4.74
N GLY A 264 42.25 6.16 4.19
CA GLY A 264 42.79 4.92 4.75
C GLY A 264 42.04 3.68 4.26
N TRP A 265 42.77 2.64 3.85
CA TRP A 265 42.19 1.36 3.49
C TRP A 265 41.62 0.66 4.75
N CYS A 266 40.33 0.36 4.76
CA CYS A 266 39.70 -0.49 5.76
C CYS A 266 39.18 -1.78 5.09
N TYR A 267 39.84 -2.90 5.37
CA TYR A 267 39.34 -4.24 5.05
C TYR A 267 38.39 -4.69 6.15
N LEU A 268 37.10 -4.90 5.82
CA LEU A 268 36.18 -5.61 6.71
C LEU A 268 36.42 -7.12 6.59
N ARG A 269 37.13 -7.69 7.57
CA ARG A 269 37.29 -9.13 7.73
C ARG A 269 36.01 -9.68 8.34
N CYS A 270 35.14 -10.28 7.52
CA CYS A 270 33.95 -10.97 7.99
C CYS A 270 34.37 -12.22 8.79
N ARG A 271 34.44 -12.12 10.13
CA ARG A 271 34.52 -13.29 11.01
C ARG A 271 33.10 -13.80 11.22
N CYS A 272 32.69 -14.78 10.42
CA CYS A 272 31.67 -15.73 10.88
C CYS A 272 32.23 -16.46 12.10
N ARG A 273 31.73 -16.15 13.30
CA ARG A 273 31.83 -17.08 14.43
C ARG A 273 30.64 -18.02 14.32
N CYS A 274 30.90 -19.26 13.90
CA CYS A 274 30.04 -20.37 14.27
C CYS A 274 30.21 -20.60 15.77
N GLY A 275 29.09 -20.63 16.49
CA GLY A 275 28.94 -20.98 17.90
C GLY A 275 27.47 -21.19 18.16
#